data_AF-A0A9W4IM98-F1
#
_entry.id   AF-A0A9W4IM98-F1
#
_cell.length_a   1.000
_cell.length_b   1.000
_cell.length_c   1.000
_cell.angle_alpha   90.00
_cell.angle_beta   90.00
_cell.angle_gamma   90.00
#
_symmetry.space_group_name_H-M   'P 1'
#
loop_
_entity.id
_entity.type
_entity.pdbx_description
1 polymer ?
#
loop_
_entity_poly.entity_id
_entity_poly.type
_entity_poly.pdbx_seq_one_letter_code
_entity_poly.pdbx_strand_id
1 'polypeptide(L)'
;MGLNIVQLGLRAWQFLWTLLIMALVGNMIADSISGNPSTVNYAIFCSVFSMLTLFYTIPASFNINWAGHPIIMIVTDALNTVFFFCAAIALAAKLECHSCNNKSYLVSNEITNGATNMTKRCREAQASTAFLWFAWAGYMASVVVSVFMSRAATTSVRSRTGSRRGGAPSMAQV
;
A
#
# COMPACT_ATOMS: atom_id res chain seq x y z
N MET A 1 -2.16 17.25 15.74
CA MET A 1 -1.45 16.13 16.40
C MET A 1 -2.11 14.78 16.13
N GLY A 2 -3.43 14.62 16.37
CA GLY A 2 -4.13 13.34 16.13
C GLY A 2 -4.00 12.75 14.72
N LEU A 3 -4.16 13.55 13.66
CA LEU A 3 -4.05 13.04 12.28
C LEU A 3 -2.64 12.54 11.92
N ASN A 4 -1.58 13.15 12.46
CA ASN A 4 -0.20 12.73 12.19
C ASN A 4 0.09 11.37 12.84
N ILE A 5 -0.51 11.11 14.02
CA ILE A 5 -0.41 9.82 14.70
C ILE A 5 -1.15 8.73 13.91
N VAL A 6 -2.33 9.06 13.40
CA VAL A 6 -3.10 8.14 12.52
C VAL A 6 -2.31 7.83 11.24
N GLN A 7 -1.68 8.84 10.64
CA GLN A 7 -0.86 8.66 9.45
C GLN A 7 0.37 7.79 9.74
N LEU A 8 1.09 8.02 10.84
CA LEU A 8 2.22 7.19 11.25
C LEU A 8 1.79 5.73 11.53
N GLY A 9 0.63 5.54 12.17
CA GLY A 9 0.05 4.22 12.41
C GLY A 9 -0.30 3.50 11.10
N LEU A 10 -0.89 4.20 10.13
CA LEU A 10 -1.18 3.65 8.80
C LEU A 10 0.09 3.28 8.04
N ARG A 11 1.18 4.05 8.18
CA ARG A 11 2.50 3.71 7.59
C ARG A 11 3.08 2.44 8.20
N ALA A 12 3.05 2.30 9.53
CA ALA A 12 3.51 1.09 10.20
C ALA A 12 2.68 -0.13 9.81
N TRP A 13 1.36 0.04 9.68
CA TRP A 13 0.44 -0.99 9.19
C TRP A 13 0.82 -1.45 7.78
N GLN A 14 0.96 -0.51 6.85
CA GLN A 14 1.39 -0.79 5.47
C GLN A 14 2.72 -1.53 5.47
N PHE A 15 3.73 -1.02 6.18
CA PHE A 15 5.06 -1.62 6.27
C PHE A 15 5.03 -3.08 6.75
N LEU A 16 4.26 -3.36 7.80
CA LEU A 16 4.14 -4.70 8.36
C LEU A 16 3.54 -5.66 7.32
N TRP A 17 2.41 -5.31 6.70
CA TRP A 17 1.77 -6.20 5.73
C TRP A 17 2.61 -6.37 4.47
N THR A 18 3.26 -5.32 3.99
CA THR A 18 4.14 -5.40 2.80
C THR A 18 5.34 -6.30 3.06
N LEU A 19 5.92 -6.23 4.27
CA LEU A 19 7.03 -7.10 4.67
C LEU A 19 6.58 -8.56 4.74
N LEU A 20 5.42 -8.83 5.35
CA LEU A 20 4.88 -10.19 5.42
C LEU A 20 4.62 -10.76 4.01
N ILE A 21 3.98 -10.00 3.12
CA ILE A 21 3.72 -10.46 1.75
C ILE A 21 5.04 -10.72 1.02
N MET A 22 6.02 -9.82 1.12
CA MET A 22 7.34 -10.01 0.51
C MET A 22 8.04 -11.27 1.03
N ALA A 23 8.00 -11.53 2.34
CA ALA A 23 8.62 -12.70 2.94
C ALA A 23 7.94 -14.01 2.49
N LEU A 24 6.60 -14.06 2.50
CA LEU A 24 5.85 -15.26 2.09
C LEU A 24 6.00 -15.52 0.60
N VAL A 25 5.80 -14.50 -0.24
CA VAL A 25 5.91 -14.64 -1.70
C VAL A 25 7.36 -14.92 -2.13
N GLY A 26 8.35 -14.37 -1.42
CA GLY A 26 9.76 -14.69 -1.60
C GLY A 26 10.10 -16.14 -1.25
N ASN A 27 9.61 -16.64 -0.12
CA ASN A 27 9.79 -18.05 0.28
C ASN A 27 9.13 -19.00 -0.72
N MET A 28 7.96 -18.62 -1.20
CA MET A 28 7.29 -19.28 -2.29
C MET A 28 8.24 -19.36 -3.50
N ILE A 29 8.75 -18.25 -4.04
CA ILE A 29 9.66 -18.28 -5.20
C ILE A 29 10.89 -19.18 -4.98
N ALA A 30 11.48 -19.18 -3.78
CA ALA A 30 12.61 -20.05 -3.44
C ALA A 30 12.27 -21.55 -3.48
N ASP A 31 11.04 -21.92 -3.13
CA ASP A 31 10.53 -23.30 -3.17
C ASP A 31 10.03 -23.72 -4.57
N SER A 32 10.30 -22.95 -5.64
CA SER A 32 9.86 -23.27 -7.01
C SER A 32 10.87 -24.16 -7.76
N ILE A 33 10.37 -25.20 -8.43
CA ILE A 33 11.16 -26.15 -9.24
C ILE A 33 10.80 -26.05 -10.74
N SER A 34 9.53 -25.79 -11.09
CA SER A 34 9.03 -25.81 -12.47
C SER A 34 8.51 -24.44 -12.94
N GLY A 35 9.34 -23.41 -12.78
CA GLY A 35 8.95 -22.02 -13.07
C GLY A 35 7.95 -21.44 -12.07
N ASN A 36 7.71 -20.13 -12.17
CA ASN A 36 6.75 -19.41 -11.31
C ASN A 36 5.60 -18.86 -12.15
N PRO A 37 4.34 -19.00 -11.70
CA PRO A 37 3.20 -18.42 -12.38
C PRO A 37 3.32 -16.89 -12.38
N SER A 38 2.84 -16.26 -13.46
CA SER A 38 2.89 -14.80 -13.64
C SER A 38 2.24 -14.03 -12.50
N THR A 39 1.20 -14.58 -11.88
CA THR A 39 0.52 -14.00 -10.72
C THR A 39 1.43 -13.85 -9.50
N VAL A 40 2.31 -14.83 -9.23
CA VAL A 40 3.28 -14.78 -8.11
C VAL A 40 4.36 -13.74 -8.41
N ASN A 41 4.83 -13.66 -9.67
CA ASN A 41 5.78 -12.64 -10.11
C ASN A 41 5.21 -11.22 -10.00
N TYR A 42 3.91 -11.05 -10.30
CA TYR A 42 3.24 -9.78 -10.11
C TYR A 42 3.09 -9.40 -8.62
N ALA A 43 2.77 -10.37 -7.75
CA ALA A 43 2.65 -10.13 -6.31
C ALA A 43 3.98 -9.71 -5.67
N ILE A 44 5.12 -10.33 -6.07
CA ILE A 44 6.43 -9.90 -5.57
C ILE A 44 6.80 -8.52 -6.10
N PHE A 45 6.50 -8.20 -7.37
CA PHE A 45 6.69 -6.86 -7.92
C PHE A 45 5.93 -5.80 -7.12
N CYS A 46 4.64 -6.03 -6.83
CA CYS A 46 3.83 -5.12 -6.03
C CYS A 46 4.44 -4.89 -4.65
N SER A 47 4.91 -5.96 -4.01
CA SER A 47 5.50 -5.91 -2.67
C SER A 47 6.83 -5.14 -2.66
N VAL A 48 7.69 -5.35 -3.66
CA VAL A 48 8.97 -4.64 -3.79
C VAL A 48 8.74 -3.16 -4.10
N PHE A 49 7.84 -2.85 -5.04
CA PHE A 49 7.47 -1.47 -5.35
C PHE A 49 6.94 -0.75 -4.09
N SER A 50 6.04 -1.41 -3.37
CA SER A 50 5.51 -0.92 -2.11
C SER A 50 6.58 -0.66 -1.06
N MET A 51 7.57 -1.55 -0.93
CA MET A 51 8.65 -1.38 0.02
C MET A 51 9.55 -0.18 -0.33
N LEU A 52 9.90 -0.02 -1.61
CA LEU A 52 10.67 1.15 -2.09
C LEU A 52 9.93 2.46 -1.83
N THR A 53 8.62 2.47 -2.07
CA THR A 53 7.79 3.65 -1.82
C THR A 53 7.62 3.94 -0.32
N LEU A 54 7.60 2.92 0.53
CA LEU A 54 7.63 3.08 1.99
C LEU A 54 8.94 3.70 2.48
N PHE A 55 10.08 3.26 1.95
CA PHE A 55 11.37 3.88 2.24
C PHE A 55 11.42 5.37 1.88
N TYR A 56 10.67 5.80 0.87
CA TYR A 56 10.53 7.22 0.53
C TYR A 56 9.52 7.96 1.44
N THR A 57 8.37 7.36 1.71
CA THR A 57 7.26 8.01 2.44
C THR A 57 7.47 8.09 3.96
N ILE A 58 8.25 7.18 4.56
CA ILE A 58 8.59 7.18 5.99
C ILE A 58 9.45 8.41 6.39
N PRO A 59 10.63 8.66 5.82
CA PRO A 59 11.46 9.82 6.18
C PRO A 59 10.76 11.14 5.86
N ALA A 60 9.97 11.17 4.79
CA ALA A 60 9.18 12.33 4.43
C ALA A 60 8.00 12.59 5.40
N SER A 61 7.59 11.60 6.21
CA SER A 61 6.64 11.78 7.31
C SER A 61 7.28 12.39 8.57
N PHE A 62 8.60 12.28 8.74
CA PHE A 62 9.32 12.84 9.90
C PHE A 62 9.76 14.30 9.69
N ASN A 63 10.13 14.69 8.46
CA ASN A 63 10.58 16.06 8.16
C ASN A 63 9.89 16.61 6.91
N ILE A 64 8.95 17.55 7.11
CA ILE A 64 8.21 18.22 6.03
C ILE A 64 9.13 19.00 5.07
N ASN A 65 10.31 19.41 5.52
CA ASN A 65 11.31 20.14 4.71
C ASN A 65 12.06 19.24 3.71
N TRP A 66 12.04 17.92 3.91
CA TRP A 66 12.60 16.94 2.97
C TRP A 66 11.50 16.38 2.04
N ALA A 67 10.24 16.58 2.38
CA ALA A 67 9.08 16.20 1.60
C ALA A 67 8.82 17.26 0.51
N GLY A 68 9.66 17.33 -0.52
CA GLY A 68 9.61 18.36 -1.56
C GLY A 68 8.20 18.71 -2.08
N HIS A 69 7.34 17.70 -2.35
CA HIS A 69 5.93 17.91 -2.71
C HIS A 69 4.97 16.85 -2.13
N PRO A 70 3.89 17.26 -1.41
CA PRO A 70 2.90 16.35 -0.82
C PRO A 70 2.08 15.55 -1.86
N ILE A 71 2.04 16.00 -3.11
CA ILE A 71 1.37 15.30 -4.21
C ILE A 71 2.03 13.96 -4.52
N ILE A 72 3.36 13.85 -4.40
CA ILE A 72 4.11 12.63 -4.72
C ILE A 72 3.69 11.49 -3.77
N MET A 73 3.47 11.79 -2.49
CA MET A 73 2.98 10.81 -1.52
C MET A 73 1.60 10.27 -1.89
N ILE A 74 0.67 11.15 -2.27
CA ILE A 74 -0.71 10.77 -2.61
C ILE A 74 -0.74 9.89 -3.86
N VAL A 75 0.01 10.28 -4.90
CA VAL A 75 0.10 9.49 -6.14
C VAL A 75 0.70 8.12 -5.87
N THR A 76 1.74 8.08 -5.05
CA THR A 76 2.41 6.83 -4.70
C THR A 76 1.50 5.89 -3.89
N ASP A 77 0.75 6.42 -2.92
CA ASP A 77 -0.23 5.63 -2.16
C ASP A 77 -1.39 5.15 -3.04
N ALA A 78 -1.85 5.97 -3.99
CA ALA A 78 -2.88 5.59 -4.94
C ALA A 78 -2.42 4.48 -5.90
N LEU A 79 -1.19 4.59 -6.43
CA LEU A 79 -0.59 3.56 -7.27
C LEU A 79 -0.45 2.23 -6.51
N ASN A 80 0.06 2.26 -5.27
CA ASN A 80 0.12 1.07 -4.43
C ASN A 80 -1.27 0.47 -4.20
N THR A 81 -2.28 1.30 -3.92
CA THR A 81 -3.66 0.84 -3.74
C THR A 81 -4.16 0.06 -4.97
N VAL A 82 -3.93 0.57 -6.17
CA VAL A 82 -4.35 -0.12 -7.40
C VAL A 82 -3.58 -1.42 -7.61
N PHE A 83 -2.25 -1.41 -7.41
CA PHE A 83 -1.43 -2.60 -7.62
C PHE A 83 -1.78 -3.73 -6.65
N PHE A 84 -1.94 -3.42 -5.36
CA PHE A 84 -2.38 -4.41 -4.37
C PHE A 84 -3.78 -4.94 -4.63
N PHE A 85 -4.70 -4.11 -5.13
CA PHE A 85 -6.05 -4.54 -5.49
C PHE A 85 -6.01 -5.59 -6.62
N CYS A 86 -5.29 -5.28 -7.70
CA CYS A 86 -5.13 -6.20 -8.82
C CYS A 86 -4.44 -7.51 -8.38
N ALA A 87 -3.42 -7.42 -7.52
CA ALA A 87 -2.71 -8.60 -7.03
C ALA A 87 -3.61 -9.48 -6.15
N ALA A 88 -4.40 -8.87 -5.27
CA ALA A 88 -5.35 -9.57 -4.41
C ALA A 88 -6.42 -10.32 -5.23
N ILE A 89 -7.00 -9.67 -6.24
CA ILE A 89 -8.00 -10.29 -7.12
C ILE A 89 -7.39 -11.40 -7.96
N ALA A 90 -6.25 -11.16 -8.59
CA ALA A 90 -5.62 -12.15 -9.46
C ALA A 90 -5.22 -13.41 -8.68
N LEU A 91 -4.70 -13.25 -7.46
CA LEU A 91 -4.32 -14.37 -6.61
C LEU A 91 -5.55 -15.09 -6.05
N ALA A 92 -6.60 -14.38 -5.66
CA ALA A 92 -7.86 -14.98 -5.22
C ALA A 92 -8.54 -15.80 -6.33
N ALA A 93 -8.60 -15.26 -7.55
CA ALA A 93 -9.22 -15.91 -8.70
C ALA A 93 -8.51 -17.20 -9.12
N LYS A 94 -7.19 -17.27 -8.96
CA LYS A 94 -6.40 -18.46 -9.32
C LYS A 94 -6.37 -19.53 -8.23
N LEU A 95 -6.53 -19.14 -6.96
CA LEU A 95 -6.57 -20.10 -5.86
C LEU A 95 -7.95 -20.72 -5.63
N GLU A 96 -9.05 -20.02 -5.92
CA GLU A 96 -10.43 -20.52 -5.70
C GLU A 96 -10.69 -21.10 -4.28
N CYS A 97 -9.79 -20.82 -3.33
CA CYS A 97 -9.80 -21.19 -1.91
C CYS A 97 -10.22 -22.64 -1.61
N HIS A 98 -9.60 -23.64 -2.25
CA HIS A 98 -9.85 -25.04 -1.92
C HIS A 98 -9.00 -25.56 -0.74
N SER A 99 -9.38 -26.72 -0.18
CA SER A 99 -8.59 -27.40 0.86
C SER A 99 -7.21 -27.82 0.37
N CYS A 100 -6.16 -27.30 1.02
CA CYS A 100 -4.77 -27.66 0.77
C CYS A 100 -4.40 -29.12 1.14
N ASN A 101 -5.35 -29.90 1.69
CA ASN A 101 -5.13 -31.31 1.99
C ASN A 101 -5.49 -32.23 0.81
N ASN A 102 -6.13 -31.70 -0.24
CA ASN A 102 -6.50 -32.48 -1.42
C ASN A 102 -5.34 -32.50 -2.44
N LYS A 103 -4.69 -33.65 -2.59
CA LYS A 103 -3.58 -33.83 -3.53
C LYS A 103 -4.00 -33.60 -5.00
N SER A 104 -5.24 -33.92 -5.37
CA SER A 104 -5.74 -33.67 -6.72
C SER A 104 -5.76 -32.18 -7.06
N TYR A 105 -6.14 -31.35 -6.08
CA TYR A 105 -6.16 -29.89 -6.22
C TYR A 105 -4.74 -29.30 -6.29
N LEU A 106 -3.81 -29.86 -5.50
CA LEU A 106 -2.42 -29.41 -5.50
C LEU A 106 -1.72 -29.63 -6.85
N VAL A 107 -2.06 -30.72 -7.55
CA VAL A 107 -1.48 -31.07 -8.85
C VAL A 107 -2.24 -30.43 -10.02
N SER A 108 -3.55 -30.19 -9.90
CA SER A 108 -4.32 -29.56 -10.97
C SER A 108 -4.11 -28.06 -11.10
N ASN A 109 -3.66 -27.38 -10.04
CA ASN A 109 -3.55 -25.93 -10.01
C ASN A 109 -2.12 -25.45 -10.36
N GLU A 110 -2.03 -24.51 -11.31
CA GLU A 110 -0.77 -23.95 -11.82
C GLU A 110 0.06 -23.22 -10.76
N ILE A 111 -0.58 -22.76 -9.67
CA ILE A 111 0.11 -22.06 -8.57
C ILE A 111 0.77 -23.04 -7.59
N THR A 112 0.21 -24.24 -7.42
CA THR A 112 0.67 -25.20 -6.40
C THR A 112 1.54 -26.32 -6.97
N ASN A 113 1.38 -26.69 -8.25
CA ASN A 113 2.03 -27.84 -8.89
C ASN A 113 3.53 -27.64 -9.22
N GLY A 114 4.13 -26.51 -8.83
CA GLY A 114 5.50 -26.13 -9.19
C GLY A 114 6.54 -26.21 -8.06
N ALA A 115 6.26 -26.93 -6.96
CA ALA A 115 7.02 -26.79 -5.73
C ALA A 115 7.40 -28.09 -5.02
N THR A 116 8.55 -28.07 -4.32
CA THR A 116 9.05 -29.19 -3.50
C THR A 116 8.02 -29.63 -2.46
N ASN A 117 7.28 -28.67 -1.89
CA ASN A 117 6.21 -28.90 -0.91
C ASN A 117 4.93 -28.17 -1.32
N MET A 118 4.10 -28.82 -2.13
CA MET A 118 2.84 -28.24 -2.65
C MET A 118 1.86 -27.80 -1.54
N THR A 119 1.75 -28.58 -0.46
CA THR A 119 0.86 -28.26 0.68
C THR A 119 1.30 -26.99 1.41
N LYS A 120 2.61 -26.81 1.61
CA LYS A 120 3.18 -25.61 2.25
C LYS A 120 2.85 -24.37 1.42
N ARG A 121 3.10 -24.42 0.10
CA ARG A 121 2.82 -23.29 -0.78
C ARG A 121 1.36 -22.95 -0.93
N CYS A 122 0.46 -23.94 -0.89
CA CYS A 122 -0.98 -23.68 -0.87
C CYS A 122 -1.38 -22.84 0.36
N ARG A 123 -0.85 -23.17 1.54
CA ARG A 123 -1.11 -22.41 2.78
C ARG A 123 -0.49 -21.01 2.73
N GLU A 124 0.73 -20.88 2.21
CA GLU A 124 1.39 -19.58 2.04
C GLU A 124 0.66 -18.69 1.02
N ALA A 125 0.11 -19.27 -0.04
CA ALA A 125 -0.67 -18.57 -1.05
C ALA A 125 -2.05 -18.12 -0.51
N GLN A 126 -2.69 -18.94 0.34
CA GLN A 126 -3.91 -18.55 1.07
C GLN A 126 -3.64 -17.46 2.13
N ALA A 127 -2.51 -17.54 2.83
CA ALA A 127 -2.12 -16.49 3.76
C ALA A 127 -1.80 -15.17 3.04
N SER A 128 -1.08 -15.23 1.92
CA SER A 128 -0.71 -14.04 1.15
C SER A 128 -1.92 -13.36 0.48
N THR A 129 -2.93 -14.11 0.03
CA THR A 129 -4.20 -13.51 -0.44
C THR A 129 -4.88 -12.68 0.64
N ALA A 130 -4.98 -13.19 1.87
CA ALA A 130 -5.54 -12.42 2.99
C ALA A 130 -4.70 -11.18 3.32
N PHE A 131 -3.37 -11.32 3.36
CA PHE A 131 -2.46 -10.22 3.65
C PHE A 131 -2.49 -9.13 2.57
N LEU A 132 -2.62 -9.49 1.29
CA LEU A 132 -2.80 -8.54 0.19
C LEU A 132 -4.05 -7.68 0.37
N TRP A 133 -5.17 -8.26 0.84
CA TRP A 133 -6.39 -7.51 1.16
C TRP A 133 -6.21 -6.55 2.35
N PHE A 134 -5.49 -6.97 3.40
CA PHE A 134 -5.17 -6.09 4.54
C PHE A 134 -4.23 -4.94 4.16
N ALA A 135 -3.23 -5.22 3.32
CA ALA A 135 -2.34 -4.20 2.77
C ALA A 135 -3.12 -3.21 1.91
N TRP A 136 -3.99 -3.71 1.02
CA TRP A 136 -4.86 -2.88 0.18
C TRP A 136 -5.74 -1.95 1.03
N ALA A 137 -6.40 -2.46 2.06
CA ALA A 137 -7.24 -1.66 2.95
C ALA A 137 -6.42 -0.56 3.66
N GLY A 138 -5.20 -0.86 4.07
CA GLY A 138 -4.27 0.11 4.67
C GLY A 138 -3.84 1.21 3.70
N TYR A 139 -3.59 0.87 2.43
CA TYR A 139 -3.28 1.85 1.39
C TYR A 139 -4.49 2.71 1.04
N MET A 140 -5.68 2.11 0.92
CA MET A 140 -6.93 2.84 0.68
C MET A 140 -7.20 3.85 1.81
N ALA A 141 -7.10 3.41 3.06
CA ALA A 141 -7.29 4.29 4.22
C ALA A 141 -6.30 5.47 4.21
N SER A 142 -5.05 5.24 3.82
CA SER A 142 -4.04 6.31 3.68
C SER A 142 -4.39 7.30 2.59
N VAL A 143 -4.87 6.84 1.43
CA VAL A 143 -5.34 7.73 0.35
C VAL A 143 -6.51 8.58 0.84
N VAL A 144 -7.50 7.99 1.50
CA VAL A 144 -8.67 8.71 2.02
C VAL A 144 -8.27 9.77 3.03
N VAL A 145 -7.44 9.42 4.01
CA VAL A 145 -6.95 10.36 5.03
C VAL A 145 -6.17 11.50 4.35
N SER A 146 -5.32 11.17 3.37
CA SER A 146 -4.52 12.16 2.66
C SER A 146 -5.38 13.12 1.81
N VAL A 147 -6.46 12.62 1.19
CA VAL A 147 -7.46 13.44 0.47
C VAL A 147 -8.20 14.36 1.43
N PHE A 148 -8.65 13.86 2.59
CA PHE A 148 -9.32 14.70 3.59
C PHE A 148 -8.39 15.77 4.15
N MET A 149 -7.12 15.44 4.41
CA MET A 149 -6.09 16.41 4.84
C MET A 149 -5.87 17.49 3.78
N SER A 150 -5.79 17.11 2.50
CA SER A 150 -5.58 18.04 1.38
C SER A 150 -6.76 18.99 1.22
N ARG A 151 -8.00 18.50 1.44
CA ARG A 151 -9.23 19.31 1.42
C ARG A 151 -9.30 20.29 2.60
N ALA A 152 -8.94 19.84 3.80
CA ALA A 152 -8.89 20.70 4.99
C ALA A 152 -7.85 21.83 4.83
N ALA A 153 -6.71 21.54 4.20
CA ALA A 153 -5.69 22.53 3.86
C ALA A 153 -6.15 23.52 2.78
N THR A 154 -6.96 23.11 1.80
CA THR A 154 -7.49 24.03 0.78
C THR A 154 -8.57 24.96 1.33
N THR A 155 -9.36 24.53 2.31
CA THR A 155 -10.29 25.43 3.04
C THR A 155 -9.57 26.47 3.90
N SER A 156 -8.37 26.18 4.43
CA SER A 156 -7.56 27.16 5.17
C SER A 156 -6.71 28.06 4.27
N VAL A 157 -6.55 27.73 2.98
CA VAL A 157 -5.91 28.63 2.00
C VAL A 157 -6.91 29.66 1.47
N ARG A 158 -8.22 29.37 1.45
CA ARG A 158 -9.25 30.36 1.09
C ARG A 158 -9.45 31.45 2.17
N SER A 159 -8.88 31.31 3.36
CA SER A 159 -8.87 32.38 4.38
C SER A 159 -7.62 33.28 4.35
N ARG A 160 -6.65 33.04 3.45
CA ARG A 160 -5.45 33.91 3.28
C ARG A 160 -5.41 34.73 1.99
N THR A 161 -6.46 34.70 1.18
CA THR A 161 -6.54 35.52 -0.04
C THR A 161 -7.91 36.17 -0.15
N GLY A 162 -8.16 37.18 0.70
CA GLY A 162 -9.42 37.92 0.64
C GLY A 162 -9.72 38.94 1.73
N SER A 163 -8.77 39.78 2.15
CA SER A 163 -9.07 41.19 2.51
C SER A 163 -7.79 42.02 2.63
N ARG A 164 -7.15 42.31 1.49
CA ARG A 164 -6.51 43.62 1.30
C ARG A 164 -7.63 44.56 0.86
N ARG A 165 -8.42 45.07 1.81
CA ARG A 165 -9.36 46.16 1.55
C ARG A 165 -9.22 47.19 2.67
N GLY A 166 -8.71 48.35 2.29
CA GLY A 166 -8.74 49.56 3.12
C GLY A 166 -7.44 49.82 3.88
N GLY A 167 -6.45 50.40 3.20
CA GLY A 167 -5.58 51.33 3.90
C GLY A 167 -6.46 52.48 4.40
N ALA A 168 -6.63 52.58 5.72
CA ALA A 168 -7.04 53.81 6.35
C ALA A 168 -5.75 54.55 6.72
N PRO A 169 -5.44 55.71 6.11
CA PRO A 169 -4.35 56.53 6.60
C PRO A 169 -4.76 57.09 7.97
N SER A 170 -3.98 56.79 9.02
CA SER A 170 -4.07 57.50 10.29
C SER A 170 -3.52 58.91 10.11
N MET A 171 -4.38 59.84 9.70
CA MET A 171 -4.10 61.27 9.84
C MET A 171 -4.27 61.64 11.31
N ALA A 172 -3.15 61.76 12.02
CA ALA A 172 -3.08 62.58 13.22
C ALA A 172 -2.08 63.69 12.91
N GLN A 173 -2.63 64.83 12.46
CA GLN A 173 -1.92 66.09 12.39
C GLN A 173 -2.38 66.93 13.57
N VAL A 174 -1.38 67.44 14.32
CA VAL A 174 -1.39 68.38 15.46
C VAL A 174 -1.76 67.79 16.82
#